data_AF-A0A7J6KV07-F1
#
_entry.id   AF-A0A7J6KV07-F1
#
_cell.length_a   1.000
_cell.length_b   1.000
_cell.length_c   1.000
_cell.angle_alpha   90.00
_cell.angle_beta   90.00
_cell.angle_gamma   90.00
#
_symmetry.space_group_name_H-M   'P 1'
#
loop_
_entity.id
_entity.type
_entity.pdbx_description
1 polymer ?
#
loop_
_entity_poly.entity_id
_entity_poly.type
_entity_poly.pdbx_seq_one_letter_code
_entity_poly.pdbx_strand_id
1 'polypeptide(L)'
;MAAAAAAASTTASATAPKYPSVLRPVPSAGPGINKLAFTLAGTSTGLLLYVVASPKRYPPHYVERQFLNADEWIQRGVGNYEYYCPEKGAVFPPYKWLDALPPLEDHNNHTADIFRENPGLYDELKKRATENGINLGKCIKTGMDNSSLHMDKQVGAVAADVESYWTFKELFDEVLRRLHGYDEGRRQPHDFDSNKLTDVRIDPLEKCAL
;
A
#
# COMPACT_ATOMS: atom_id res chain seq x y z
N MET A 1 -4.78 53.85 0.68
CA MET A 1 -5.88 52.86 0.66
C MET A 1 -5.92 52.28 -0.75
N ALA A 2 -5.24 51.15 -0.99
CA ALA A 2 -5.82 49.79 -0.96
C ALA A 2 -6.99 49.69 -1.96
N ALA A 3 -6.87 49.10 -3.15
CA ALA A 3 -6.53 47.71 -3.54
C ALA A 3 -7.79 47.08 -4.16
N ALA A 4 -7.69 46.56 -5.39
CA ALA A 4 -8.42 45.37 -5.89
C ALA A 4 -8.10 45.18 -7.38
N ALA A 5 -6.95 44.55 -7.68
CA ALA A 5 -6.71 43.96 -8.98
C ALA A 5 -7.33 42.56 -8.99
N ALA A 6 -8.16 42.29 -9.99
CA ALA A 6 -8.86 41.03 -10.20
C ALA A 6 -7.88 39.86 -10.42
N ALA A 7 -8.04 38.78 -9.66
CA ALA A 7 -7.43 37.49 -9.97
C ALA A 7 -8.56 36.51 -10.31
N ALA A 8 -8.67 36.19 -11.60
CA ALA A 8 -9.52 35.12 -12.09
C ALA A 8 -9.06 33.79 -11.48
N SER A 9 -9.96 33.08 -10.81
CA SER A 9 -9.69 31.73 -10.32
C SER A 9 -9.72 30.76 -11.51
N THR A 10 -8.54 30.48 -12.06
CA THR A 10 -8.39 29.40 -13.04
C THR A 10 -8.54 28.07 -12.30
N THR A 11 -9.73 27.48 -12.34
CA THR A 11 -9.96 26.09 -11.93
C THR A 11 -9.23 25.18 -12.91
N ALA A 12 -8.00 24.80 -12.57
CA ALA A 12 -7.28 23.75 -13.27
C ALA A 12 -7.95 22.41 -12.95
N SER A 13 -8.87 21.99 -13.82
CA SER A 13 -9.37 20.62 -13.89
C SER A 13 -8.18 19.68 -14.09
N ALA A 14 -7.75 19.01 -13.02
CA ALA A 14 -6.72 18.00 -13.08
C ALA A 14 -7.26 16.79 -13.87
N THR A 15 -6.94 16.75 -15.16
CA THR A 15 -7.24 15.61 -16.02
C THR A 15 -6.58 14.36 -15.43
N ALA A 16 -7.39 13.37 -15.06
CA ALA A 16 -6.91 12.10 -14.51
C ALA A 16 -5.90 11.44 -15.47
N PRO A 17 -4.78 10.88 -14.97
CA PRO A 17 -3.93 10.03 -15.79
C PRO A 17 -4.77 8.85 -16.30
N LYS A 18 -4.85 8.72 -17.63
CA LYS A 18 -5.53 7.61 -18.29
C LYS A 18 -4.74 6.34 -18.03
N TYR A 19 -5.13 5.58 -17.02
CA TYR A 19 -4.73 4.18 -16.91
C TYR A 19 -5.57 3.36 -17.89
N PRO A 20 -4.96 2.46 -18.69
CA PRO A 20 -5.70 1.68 -19.66
C PRO A 20 -6.70 0.79 -18.92
N SER A 21 -7.99 1.11 -19.09
CA SER A 21 -9.08 0.19 -18.80
C SER A 21 -9.05 -0.94 -19.82
N VAL A 22 -9.48 -2.12 -19.38
CA VAL A 22 -9.68 -3.33 -20.18
C VAL A 22 -8.46 -4.24 -20.32
N LEU A 23 -8.39 -5.23 -19.42
CA LEU A 23 -7.74 -6.51 -19.67
C LEU A 23 -8.37 -7.14 -20.92
N ARG A 24 -7.63 -7.19 -22.04
CA ARG A 24 -8.08 -7.96 -23.21
C ARG A 24 -7.85 -9.45 -22.93
N PRO A 25 -8.80 -10.34 -23.27
CA PRO A 25 -8.54 -11.78 -23.19
C PRO A 25 -7.47 -12.16 -24.22
N VAL A 26 -6.44 -12.89 -23.77
CA VAL A 26 -5.36 -13.38 -24.64
C VAL A 26 -5.74 -14.79 -25.15
N PRO A 27 -5.61 -15.10 -26.45
CA PRO A 27 -5.94 -16.41 -26.99
C PRO A 27 -5.01 -17.50 -26.45
N SER A 28 -5.53 -18.73 -26.32
CA SER A 28 -4.78 -19.89 -25.86
C SER A 28 -3.65 -20.25 -26.84
N ALA A 29 -2.39 -20.10 -26.40
CA ALA A 29 -1.23 -20.66 -27.08
C ALA A 29 -0.35 -21.37 -26.04
N GLY A 30 0.21 -22.54 -26.37
CA GLY A 30 1.00 -23.36 -25.45
C GLY A 30 2.31 -22.71 -24.96
N PRO A 31 3.08 -23.38 -24.08
CA PRO A 31 4.34 -22.86 -23.56
C PRO A 31 5.44 -22.97 -24.63
N GLY A 32 5.83 -21.84 -25.23
CA GLY A 32 6.99 -21.74 -26.12
C GLY A 32 8.16 -21.10 -25.39
N ILE A 33 9.27 -21.82 -25.29
CA ILE A 33 10.57 -21.32 -24.83
C ILE A 33 11.21 -20.54 -25.98
N ASN A 34 11.27 -19.20 -25.88
CA ASN A 34 11.97 -18.37 -26.86
C ASN A 34 13.42 -18.17 -26.40
N LYS A 35 14.37 -18.85 -27.05
CA LYS A 35 15.80 -18.63 -26.83
C LYS A 35 16.23 -17.35 -27.56
N LEU A 36 16.57 -16.30 -26.82
CA LEU A 36 17.27 -15.13 -27.34
C LEU A 36 18.77 -15.30 -27.08
N ALA A 37 19.53 -15.63 -28.13
CA ALA A 37 20.98 -15.65 -28.09
C ALA A 37 21.52 -14.28 -28.49
N PHE A 38 22.31 -13.65 -27.63
CA PHE A 38 23.04 -12.42 -27.94
C PHE A 38 24.52 -12.75 -28.03
N THR A 39 25.09 -12.68 -29.24
CA THR A 39 26.53 -12.83 -29.46
C THR A 39 27.18 -11.46 -29.36
N LEU A 40 27.96 -11.23 -28.30
CA LEU A 40 28.83 -10.07 -28.21
C LEU A 40 30.05 -10.33 -29.11
N ALA A 41 30.28 -9.49 -30.12
CA ALA A 41 31.45 -9.61 -30.98
C ALA A 41 32.73 -9.36 -30.16
N GLY A 42 33.44 -10.43 -29.77
CA GLY A 42 34.79 -10.30 -29.20
C GLY A 42 35.28 -11.38 -28.24
N THR A 43 34.42 -12.21 -27.65
CA THR A 43 34.86 -13.28 -26.73
C THR A 43 34.01 -14.55 -26.93
N SER A 44 34.64 -15.72 -26.91
CA SER A 44 34.03 -17.02 -27.24
C SER A 44 33.09 -17.60 -26.17
N THR A 45 32.71 -16.81 -25.16
CA THR A 45 31.83 -17.24 -24.07
C THR A 45 30.47 -16.56 -24.19
N GLY A 46 29.54 -17.23 -24.88
CA GLY A 46 28.14 -16.80 -24.94
C GLY A 46 27.47 -16.89 -23.56
N LEU A 47 26.94 -15.77 -23.07
CA LEU A 47 26.11 -15.74 -21.88
C LEU A 47 24.67 -16.10 -22.26
N LEU A 48 24.19 -17.28 -21.84
CA LEU A 48 22.81 -17.72 -22.03
C LEU A 48 21.91 -17.10 -20.95
N LEU A 49 21.25 -15.98 -21.30
CA LEU A 49 20.18 -15.41 -20.49
C LEU A 49 18.89 -16.22 -20.70
N TYR A 50 18.51 -17.01 -19.70
CA TYR A 50 17.19 -17.64 -19.66
C TYR A 50 16.17 -16.64 -19.10
N VAL A 51 15.34 -16.08 -19.98
CA VAL A 51 14.12 -15.40 -19.56
C VAL A 51 13.12 -16.48 -19.15
N VAL A 52 13.00 -16.73 -17.85
CA VAL A 52 11.90 -17.55 -17.30
C VAL A 52 10.62 -16.76 -17.54
N ALA A 53 9.86 -17.13 -18.55
CA ALA A 53 8.52 -16.59 -18.76
C ALA A 53 7.68 -16.93 -17.53
N SER A 54 7.16 -15.91 -16.85
CA SER A 54 6.26 -16.09 -15.71
C SER A 54 5.10 -17.01 -16.13
N PRO A 55 4.71 -17.99 -15.31
CA PRO A 55 3.62 -18.89 -15.66
C PRO A 55 2.35 -18.08 -15.95
N LYS A 56 1.66 -18.40 -17.05
CA LYS A 56 0.44 -17.70 -17.52
C LYS A 56 -0.71 -17.66 -16.51
N ARG A 57 -0.57 -18.37 -15.39
CA ARG A 57 -1.56 -18.59 -14.34
C ARG A 57 -1.10 -18.03 -13.00
N TYR A 58 -0.32 -16.95 -13.03
CA TYR A 58 0.17 -16.24 -11.86
C TYR A 58 -0.02 -14.73 -12.10
N PRO A 59 -0.42 -13.95 -11.08
CA PRO A 59 -0.46 -12.50 -11.18
C PRO A 59 0.88 -11.97 -11.72
N PRO A 60 0.90 -10.99 -12.63
CA PRO A 60 -0.19 -10.05 -12.94
C PRO A 60 -1.10 -10.44 -14.12
N HIS A 61 -0.86 -11.56 -14.79
CA HIS A 61 -1.50 -11.90 -16.07
C HIS A 61 -2.73 -12.81 -15.95
N TYR A 62 -3.10 -13.18 -14.72
CA TYR A 62 -4.21 -14.08 -14.44
C TYR A 62 -4.97 -13.60 -13.20
N VAL A 63 -6.30 -13.52 -13.32
CA VAL A 63 -7.23 -13.24 -12.24
C VAL A 63 -7.97 -14.54 -11.92
N GLU A 64 -8.14 -14.86 -10.64
CA GLU A 64 -8.81 -16.10 -10.23
C GLU A 64 -10.27 -16.11 -10.69
N ARG A 65 -10.80 -17.28 -11.06
CA ARG A 65 -12.13 -17.40 -11.69
C ARG A 65 -13.26 -16.78 -10.88
N GLN A 66 -13.12 -16.75 -9.55
CA GLN A 66 -14.11 -16.19 -8.64
C GLN A 66 -14.29 -14.67 -8.81
N PHE A 67 -13.24 -13.96 -9.24
CA PHE A 67 -13.28 -12.50 -9.38
C PHE A 67 -13.74 -12.03 -10.76
N LEU A 68 -13.84 -12.93 -11.76
CA LEU A 68 -14.32 -12.58 -13.11
C LEU A 68 -15.76 -12.05 -13.10
N ASN A 69 -16.57 -12.56 -12.17
CA ASN A 69 -17.98 -12.17 -12.03
C ASN A 69 -18.21 -11.18 -10.89
N ALA A 70 -17.15 -10.73 -10.21
CA ALA A 70 -17.25 -9.75 -9.15
C ALA A 70 -17.51 -8.34 -9.74
N ASP A 71 -18.03 -7.44 -8.92
CA ASP A 71 -18.25 -6.04 -9.33
C ASP A 71 -16.96 -5.38 -9.83
N GLU A 72 -17.09 -4.40 -10.71
CA GLU A 72 -15.94 -3.74 -11.34
C GLU A 72 -14.99 -3.09 -10.30
N TRP A 73 -15.53 -2.56 -9.20
CA TRP A 73 -14.71 -2.04 -8.11
C TRP A 73 -13.87 -3.13 -7.43
N ILE A 74 -14.39 -4.35 -7.28
CA ILE A 74 -13.64 -5.49 -6.73
C ILE A 74 -12.54 -5.91 -7.72
N GLN A 75 -12.88 -5.98 -9.01
CA GLN A 75 -11.91 -6.35 -10.05
C GLN A 75 -10.74 -5.35 -10.13
N ARG A 76 -10.99 -4.06 -9.90
CA ARG A 76 -9.94 -3.02 -9.84
C ARG A 76 -8.97 -3.22 -8.67
N GLY A 77 -9.41 -3.85 -7.58
CA GLY A 77 -8.55 -4.19 -6.44
C GLY A 77 -7.72 -5.45 -6.65
N VAL A 78 -8.16 -6.34 -7.55
CA VAL A 78 -7.49 -7.61 -7.83
C VAL A 78 -6.63 -7.45 -9.09
N GLY A 79 -5.39 -6.99 -8.92
CA GLY A 79 -4.48 -6.80 -10.03
C GLY A 79 -3.11 -6.28 -9.64
N ASN A 80 -2.33 -5.93 -10.66
CA ASN A 80 -1.00 -5.34 -10.51
C ASN A 80 -1.04 -3.80 -10.41
N TYR A 81 -2.19 -3.22 -10.65
CA TYR A 81 -2.37 -1.78 -10.67
C TYR A 81 -2.87 -1.30 -9.32
N GLU A 82 -2.52 -0.06 -9.01
CA GLU A 82 -2.97 0.61 -7.79
C GLU A 82 -4.48 0.72 -7.76
N TYR A 83 -5.05 0.44 -6.59
CA TYR A 83 -6.48 0.55 -6.41
C TYR A 83 -6.93 2.01 -6.55
N TYR A 84 -7.84 2.23 -7.50
CA TYR A 84 -8.43 3.53 -7.78
C TYR A 84 -9.91 3.34 -8.08
N CYS A 85 -10.77 3.87 -7.22
CA CYS A 85 -12.21 3.76 -7.36
C CYS A 85 -12.91 5.04 -6.87
N PRO A 86 -13.29 5.95 -7.79
CA PRO A 86 -14.01 7.17 -7.44
C PRO A 86 -15.35 6.91 -6.76
N GLU A 87 -16.08 5.86 -7.16
CA GLU A 87 -17.38 5.48 -6.59
C GLU A 87 -17.31 5.16 -5.09
N LYS A 88 -16.16 4.66 -4.63
CA LYS A 88 -15.90 4.33 -3.22
C LYS A 88 -15.09 5.39 -2.48
N GLY A 89 -14.75 6.51 -3.12
CA GLY A 89 -13.90 7.55 -2.54
C GLY A 89 -12.40 7.21 -2.48
N ALA A 90 -11.98 6.07 -3.04
CA ALA A 90 -10.60 5.61 -3.03
C ALA A 90 -9.80 6.26 -4.17
N VAL A 91 -9.45 7.52 -4.00
CA VAL A 91 -8.81 8.37 -5.03
C VAL A 91 -7.41 8.87 -4.63
N PHE A 92 -6.92 8.49 -3.46
CA PHE A 92 -5.65 8.99 -2.96
C PHE A 92 -4.46 8.48 -3.81
N PRO A 93 -3.58 9.37 -4.30
CA PRO A 93 -2.47 8.99 -5.17
C PRO A 93 -1.29 8.40 -4.37
N PRO A 94 -0.82 7.18 -4.66
CA PRO A 94 0.27 6.55 -3.91
C PRO A 94 1.66 7.14 -4.24
N TYR A 95 1.89 7.52 -5.50
CA TYR A 95 3.21 7.92 -6.00
C TYR A 95 3.41 9.44 -6.12
N LYS A 96 2.36 10.23 -5.88
CA LYS A 96 2.39 11.68 -6.01
C LYS A 96 2.07 12.30 -4.65
N TRP A 97 2.97 13.11 -4.13
CA TRP A 97 2.67 13.93 -2.96
C TRP A 97 1.68 15.04 -3.35
N LEU A 98 0.78 15.36 -2.43
CA LEU A 98 -0.15 16.46 -2.56
C LEU A 98 0.44 17.71 -1.92
N ASP A 99 -0.03 18.88 -2.35
CA ASP A 99 0.36 20.13 -1.69
C ASP A 99 -0.23 20.19 -0.28
N ALA A 100 -1.47 19.73 -0.11
CA ALA A 100 -2.15 19.56 1.17
C ALA A 100 -2.96 18.24 1.19
N LEU A 101 -3.12 17.65 2.38
CA LEU A 101 -3.99 16.49 2.58
C LEU A 101 -5.46 16.87 2.38
N PRO A 102 -6.31 15.94 1.87
CA PRO A 102 -7.76 16.12 1.88
C PRO A 102 -8.27 16.23 3.33
N PRO A 103 -9.45 16.84 3.55
CA PRO A 103 -10.03 16.93 4.89
C PRO A 103 -10.25 15.53 5.49
N LEU A 104 -9.84 15.34 6.74
CA LEU A 104 -9.85 14.05 7.45
C LEU A 104 -10.86 14.02 8.62
N GLU A 105 -11.94 14.79 8.51
CA GLU A 105 -12.98 14.89 9.55
C GLU A 105 -13.75 13.58 9.72
N ASP A 106 -14.04 12.90 8.60
CA ASP A 106 -14.79 11.64 8.58
C ASP A 106 -13.89 10.39 8.78
N HIS A 107 -12.59 10.57 8.96
CA HIS A 107 -11.63 9.48 9.06
C HIS A 107 -11.38 9.08 10.52
N ASN A 108 -11.95 7.92 10.90
CA ASN A 108 -11.69 7.28 12.20
C ASN A 108 -10.52 6.29 12.13
N ASN A 109 -9.31 6.80 11.94
CA ASN A 109 -8.08 5.99 12.00
C ASN A 109 -6.94 6.74 12.72
N HIS A 110 -5.98 5.99 13.25
CA HIS A 110 -4.87 6.55 14.03
C HIS A 110 -4.02 7.50 13.19
N THR A 111 -3.73 7.17 11.92
CA THR A 111 -2.99 8.03 11.01
C THR A 111 -3.65 9.40 10.80
N ALA A 112 -4.98 9.44 10.66
CA ALA A 112 -5.75 10.67 10.52
C ALA A 112 -5.76 11.49 11.81
N ASP A 113 -5.89 10.84 12.97
CA ASP A 113 -5.75 11.53 14.27
C ASP A 113 -4.36 12.20 14.40
N ILE A 114 -3.29 11.50 14.00
CA ILE A 114 -1.90 12.02 14.06
C ILE A 114 -1.73 13.24 13.17
N PHE A 115 -2.23 13.20 11.93
CA PHE A 115 -2.16 14.34 11.02
C PHE A 115 -3.04 15.51 11.47
N ARG A 116 -4.17 15.25 12.16
CA ARG A 116 -5.00 16.31 12.75
C ARG A 116 -4.29 17.00 13.92
N GLU A 117 -3.60 16.25 14.76
CA GLU A 117 -2.87 16.78 15.91
C GLU A 117 -1.56 17.47 15.50
N ASN A 118 -0.90 16.98 14.44
CA ASN A 118 0.30 17.57 13.88
C ASN A 118 0.17 17.80 12.35
N PRO A 119 -0.45 18.92 11.92
CA PRO A 119 -0.62 19.23 10.51
C PRO A 119 0.69 19.41 9.74
N GLY A 120 1.77 19.82 10.42
CA GLY A 120 3.10 20.01 9.81
C GLY A 120 3.80 18.70 9.44
N LEU A 121 3.43 17.59 10.09
CA LEU A 121 4.08 16.29 9.89
C LEU A 121 3.98 15.81 8.44
N TYR A 122 2.85 16.05 7.77
CA TYR A 122 2.71 15.66 6.37
C TYR A 122 3.71 16.41 5.49
N ASP A 123 3.91 17.71 5.71
CA ASP A 123 4.81 18.53 4.90
C ASP A 123 6.28 18.14 5.07
N GLU A 124 6.66 17.68 6.27
CA GLU A 124 7.99 17.18 6.58
C GLU A 124 8.29 15.82 5.92
N LEU A 125 7.28 14.95 5.83
CA LEU A 125 7.42 13.57 5.37
C LEU A 125 7.08 13.38 3.88
N LYS A 126 6.24 14.23 3.28
CA LYS A 126 5.67 14.00 1.93
C LYS A 126 6.70 13.88 0.80
N LYS A 127 7.88 14.48 0.95
CA LYS A 127 8.97 14.44 -0.05
C LYS A 127 10.00 13.35 0.23
N ARG A 128 9.90 12.64 1.37
CA ARG A 128 10.82 11.55 1.71
C ARG A 128 10.41 10.28 0.96
N ALA A 129 11.40 9.49 0.57
CA ALA A 129 11.23 8.21 -0.08
C ALA A 129 12.28 7.21 0.43
N THR A 130 11.95 5.94 0.44
CA THR A 130 12.90 4.85 0.73
C THR A 130 13.81 4.61 -0.47
N GLU A 131 14.89 3.84 -0.31
CA GLU A 131 15.80 3.50 -1.41
C GLU A 131 15.09 2.72 -2.52
N ASN A 132 14.04 1.97 -2.16
CA ASN A 132 13.17 1.26 -3.10
C ASN A 132 12.13 2.17 -3.78
N GLY A 133 12.14 3.48 -3.50
CA GLY A 133 11.22 4.44 -4.08
C GLY A 133 9.80 4.41 -3.47
N ILE A 134 9.65 3.94 -2.24
CA ILE A 134 8.38 4.00 -1.52
C ILE A 134 8.22 5.40 -0.91
N ASN A 135 7.14 6.08 -1.31
CA ASN A 135 6.76 7.39 -0.77
C ASN A 135 5.78 7.24 0.38
N LEU A 136 5.66 8.29 1.21
CA LEU A 136 4.66 8.37 2.29
C LEU A 136 3.24 8.05 1.79
N GLY A 137 2.90 8.56 0.60
CA GLY A 137 1.58 8.38 0.02
C GLY A 137 1.18 6.92 -0.17
N LYS A 138 2.14 6.05 -0.51
CA LYS A 138 1.92 4.61 -0.62
C LYS A 138 1.58 4.00 0.74
N CYS A 139 2.25 4.42 1.80
CA CYS A 139 2.06 3.90 3.15
C CYS A 139 0.70 4.30 3.75
N ILE A 140 0.27 5.55 3.54
CA ILE A 140 -0.96 6.09 4.14
C ILE A 140 -2.21 5.92 3.27
N LYS A 141 -2.06 5.46 2.02
CA LYS A 141 -3.18 5.33 1.07
C LYS A 141 -4.38 4.62 1.67
N THR A 142 -4.16 3.53 2.40
CA THR A 142 -5.23 2.78 3.05
C THR A 142 -6.01 3.60 4.08
N GLY A 143 -5.35 4.47 4.85
CA GLY A 143 -6.02 5.35 5.82
C GLY A 143 -6.68 6.56 5.19
N MET A 144 -6.21 7.01 4.02
CA MET A 144 -6.82 8.13 3.31
C MET A 144 -8.04 7.70 2.49
N ASP A 145 -7.99 6.52 1.87
CA ASP A 145 -9.08 6.00 1.03
C ASP A 145 -10.23 5.39 1.85
N ASN A 146 -9.96 4.88 3.06
CA ASN A 146 -10.97 4.23 3.89
C ASN A 146 -11.36 5.12 5.07
N SER A 147 -12.52 5.78 4.97
CA SER A 147 -13.20 6.35 6.12
C SER A 147 -13.90 5.22 6.89
N SER A 148 -13.31 4.83 8.02
CA SER A 148 -13.91 3.82 8.90
C SER A 148 -15.07 4.44 9.68
N LEU A 149 -16.26 3.82 9.61
CA LEU A 149 -17.38 4.09 10.53
C LEU A 149 -17.41 3.10 11.70
N HIS A 150 -16.42 2.21 11.79
CA HIS A 150 -16.38 1.21 12.86
C HIS A 150 -16.05 1.86 14.21
N MET A 151 -16.57 1.24 15.28
CA MET A 151 -16.30 1.68 16.65
C MET A 151 -14.81 1.57 16.99
N ASP A 152 -14.14 0.53 16.48
CA ASP A 152 -12.71 0.32 16.69
C ASP A 152 -11.86 1.10 15.67
N LYS A 153 -10.86 1.82 16.19
CA LYS A 153 -9.93 2.61 15.38
C LYS A 153 -8.95 1.69 14.65
N GLN A 154 -8.88 1.85 13.34
CA GLN A 154 -7.86 1.21 12.52
C GLN A 154 -6.57 2.03 12.51
N VAL A 155 -5.47 1.40 12.12
CA VAL A 155 -4.16 2.06 12.03
C VAL A 155 -4.16 3.14 10.94
N GLY A 156 -4.50 2.76 9.70
CA GLY A 156 -4.53 3.69 8.56
C GLY A 156 -3.18 3.89 7.85
N ALA A 157 -2.13 3.15 8.25
CA ALA A 157 -0.83 3.15 7.58
C ALA A 157 -0.27 1.72 7.49
N VAL A 158 0.47 1.45 6.41
CA VAL A 158 1.16 0.18 6.17
C VAL A 158 2.59 0.47 5.74
N ALA A 159 3.56 -0.19 6.36
CA ALA A 159 4.96 -0.15 5.91
C ALA A 159 5.11 -1.07 4.69
N ALA A 160 5.56 -0.53 3.56
CA ALA A 160 5.74 -1.32 2.33
C ALA A 160 7.08 -2.06 2.29
N ASP A 161 8.08 -1.52 2.97
CA ASP A 161 9.41 -2.10 3.14
C ASP A 161 9.89 -1.87 4.59
N VAL A 162 11.02 -2.49 4.93
CA VAL A 162 11.61 -2.33 6.26
C VAL A 162 12.07 -0.88 6.47
N GLU A 163 12.50 -0.22 5.39
CA GLU A 163 12.92 1.19 5.36
C GLU A 163 11.84 2.19 5.76
N SER A 164 10.59 1.88 5.48
CA SER A 164 9.45 2.72 5.82
C SER A 164 9.41 3.07 7.31
N TYR A 165 9.82 2.16 8.19
CA TYR A 165 9.87 2.41 9.64
C TYR A 165 10.93 3.44 10.05
N TRP A 166 12.01 3.58 9.27
CA TRP A 166 13.11 4.51 9.58
C TRP A 166 12.90 5.85 8.86
N THR A 167 12.49 5.81 7.58
CA THR A 167 12.27 7.01 6.75
C THR A 167 11.08 7.84 7.23
N PHE A 168 10.03 7.18 7.71
CA PHE A 168 8.80 7.79 8.23
C PHE A 168 8.61 7.50 9.73
N LYS A 169 9.71 7.45 10.48
CA LYS A 169 9.74 7.12 11.92
C LYS A 169 8.76 7.98 12.70
N GLU A 170 8.68 9.28 12.41
CA GLU A 170 7.83 10.24 13.10
C GLU A 170 6.33 9.89 13.00
N LEU A 171 5.91 9.23 11.92
CA LEU A 171 4.55 8.72 11.78
C LEU A 171 4.39 7.35 12.45
N PHE A 172 5.28 6.40 12.16
CA PHE A 172 5.13 5.02 12.61
C PHE A 172 5.33 4.85 14.12
N ASP A 173 6.22 5.61 14.74
CA ASP A 173 6.42 5.54 16.20
C ASP A 173 5.20 6.05 16.95
N GLU A 174 4.58 7.12 16.46
CA GLU A 174 3.36 7.66 17.05
C GLU A 174 2.17 6.68 16.88
N VAL A 175 2.09 5.99 15.75
CA VAL A 175 1.15 4.89 15.55
C VAL A 175 1.39 3.75 16.55
N LEU A 176 2.64 3.30 16.71
CA LEU A 176 3.02 2.22 17.62
C LEU A 176 2.73 2.59 19.08
N ARG A 177 2.98 3.84 19.46
CA ARG A 177 2.67 4.37 20.79
C ARG A 177 1.18 4.29 21.09
N ARG A 178 0.32 4.66 20.12
CA ARG A 178 -1.15 4.61 20.27
C ARG A 178 -1.70 3.19 20.32
N LEU A 179 -1.18 2.30 19.48
CA LEU A 179 -1.72 0.94 19.33
C LEU A 179 -1.21 -0.01 20.41
N HIS A 180 0.04 0.15 20.84
CA HIS A 180 0.72 -0.82 21.69
C HIS A 180 1.36 -0.22 22.96
N GLY A 181 1.36 1.11 23.13
CA GLY A 181 2.00 1.74 24.29
C GLY A 181 3.52 1.53 24.34
N TYR A 182 4.16 1.37 23.18
CA TYR A 182 5.61 1.28 23.08
C TYR A 182 6.19 2.67 22.80
N ASP A 183 7.05 3.12 23.72
CA ASP A 183 7.81 4.35 23.56
C ASP A 183 9.08 4.11 22.72
N GLU A 184 9.62 5.20 22.17
CA GLU A 184 10.87 5.19 21.42
C GLU A 184 12.01 4.58 22.24
N GLY A 185 12.60 3.49 21.74
CA GLY A 185 13.74 2.81 22.40
C GLY A 185 13.38 1.62 23.29
N ARG A 186 12.09 1.32 23.49
CA ARG A 186 11.67 0.06 24.12
C ARG A 186 11.98 -1.11 23.19
N ARG A 187 12.73 -2.10 23.68
CA ARG A 187 13.00 -3.34 22.95
C ARG A 187 11.94 -4.39 23.27
N GLN A 188 11.34 -4.98 22.24
CA GLN A 188 10.44 -6.11 22.42
C GLN A 188 11.24 -7.32 22.96
N PRO A 189 10.85 -7.92 24.10
CA PRO A 189 11.42 -9.18 24.52
C PRO A 189 10.90 -10.29 23.60
N HIS A 190 11.80 -11.15 23.12
CA HIS A 190 11.46 -12.32 22.30
C HIS A 190 11.82 -13.58 23.07
N ASP A 191 10.82 -14.45 23.29
CA ASP A 191 10.98 -15.73 23.97
C ASP A 191 10.10 -16.78 23.28
N PHE A 192 10.75 -17.74 22.61
CA PHE A 192 10.07 -18.81 21.88
C PHE A 192 10.32 -20.19 22.52
N ASP A 193 10.75 -20.22 23.78
CA ASP A 193 10.99 -21.47 24.51
C ASP A 193 9.67 -22.10 24.99
N SER A 194 9.26 -23.18 24.33
CA SER A 194 8.03 -23.91 24.66
C SER A 194 8.08 -24.57 26.04
N ASN A 195 9.25 -24.84 26.61
CA ASN A 195 9.35 -25.48 27.93
C ASN A 195 8.91 -24.57 29.08
N LYS A 196 8.77 -23.27 28.84
CA LYS A 196 8.23 -22.31 29.82
C LYS A 196 6.71 -22.33 29.90
N LEU A 197 6.05 -23.00 28.96
CA LEU A 197 4.62 -23.19 28.95
C LEU A 197 4.23 -24.36 29.86
N THR A 198 3.09 -24.24 30.52
CA THR A 198 2.56 -25.32 31.37
C THR A 198 1.68 -26.26 30.56
N ASP A 199 1.80 -27.57 30.78
CA ASP A 199 0.92 -28.59 30.18
C ASP A 199 -0.48 -28.68 30.85
N VAL A 200 -0.81 -27.74 31.73
CA VAL A 200 -2.11 -27.71 32.40
C VAL A 200 -3.18 -27.39 31.36
N ARG A 201 -4.11 -28.33 31.20
CA ARG A 201 -5.22 -28.20 30.25
C ARG A 201 -6.18 -27.11 30.71
N ILE A 202 -6.36 -26.06 29.89
CA ILE A 202 -7.19 -24.89 30.18
C ILE A 202 -8.67 -25.27 30.35
N ASP A 203 -9.15 -26.20 29.52
CA ASP A 203 -10.49 -26.77 29.64
C ASP A 203 -10.40 -28.31 29.66
N PRO A 204 -10.27 -28.91 30.85
CA PRO A 204 -10.25 -30.35 31.00
C PRO A 204 -11.57 -31.02 30.62
N LEU A 205 -12.68 -30.28 30.63
CA LEU A 205 -14.02 -30.83 30.41
C LEU A 205 -14.53 -30.59 28.97
N GLU A 206 -13.78 -29.87 28.14
CA GLU A 206 -14.11 -29.57 26.74
C GLU A 206 -15.50 -28.93 26.55
N LYS A 207 -15.88 -28.02 27.45
CA LYS A 207 -17.22 -27.40 27.45
C LYS A 207 -17.25 -25.98 26.90
N CYS A 208 -16.12 -25.27 26.98
CA CYS A 208 -16.07 -23.83 26.76
C CYS A 208 -15.04 -23.44 25.70
N ALA A 209 -13.91 -24.16 25.63
CA ALA A 209 -12.93 -23.96 24.56
C ALA A 209 -13.21 -24.96 23.42
N LEU A 210 -13.52 -24.44 22.23
CA LEU A 210 -13.72 -25.21 20.99
C LEU A 210 -12.40 -25.53 20.29
#